data_AF-A0A7C5EH76-F1
#
_entry.id   AF-A0A7C5EH76-F1
#
_cell.length_a   1.000
_cell.length_b   1.000
_cell.length_c   1.000
_cell.angle_alpha   90.00
_cell.angle_beta   90.00
_cell.angle_gamma   90.00
#
_symmetry.space_group_name_H-M   'P 1'
#
loop_
_entity.id
_entity.type
_entity.pdbx_description
1 polymer ?
#
loop_
_entity_poly.entity_id
_entity_poly.type
_entity_poly.pdbx_seq_one_letter_code
_entity_poly.pdbx_strand_id
1 'polypeptide(L)' 'MELFDQGRENGTFDALIGTDAVTRGPEFSADHAWYHEVSVAPLFAKVIFNINRKRSVSALLK' A
#
# COMPACT_ATOMS: atom_id res chain seq x y z
N MET A 1 0.34 17.45 3.00
CA MET A 1 -0.93 16.70 2.84
C MET A 1 -2.05 17.57 2.34
N GLU A 2 -2.04 18.85 2.69
CA GLU A 2 -2.97 19.88 2.23
C GLU A 2 -3.38 19.80 0.74
N LEU A 3 -2.46 19.48 -0.18
CA LEU A 3 -2.79 19.28 -1.60
C LEU A 3 -3.76 18.10 -1.85
N PHE A 4 -3.57 16.99 -1.14
CA PHE A 4 -4.43 15.81 -1.24
C PHE A 4 -5.76 16.04 -0.54
N ASP A 5 -5.76 16.76 0.58
CA ASP A 5 -6.99 17.16 1.28
C ASP A 5 -7.84 18.05 0.36
N GLN A 6 -7.25 19.09 -0.25
CA GLN A 6 -7.91 19.93 -1.26
C GLN A 6 -8.38 19.12 -2.47
N GLY A 7 -7.58 18.16 -2.94
CA GLY A 7 -7.96 17.28 -4.03
C GLY A 7 -9.20 16.44 -3.70
N ARG A 8 -9.33 15.99 -2.44
CA ARG A 8 -10.49 15.25 -1.97
C ARG A 8 -11.73 16.14 -1.82
N GLU A 9 -11.56 17.35 -1.30
CA GLU A 9 -12.62 18.35 -1.12
C GLU A 9 -13.18 18.84 -2.47
N ASN A 10 -12.30 19.05 -3.44
CA ASN A 10 -12.68 19.49 -4.79
C ASN A 10 -13.17 18.36 -5.71
N GLY A 11 -13.21 17.12 -5.22
CA GLY A 11 -13.69 15.95 -5.97
C GLY A 11 -12.73 15.46 -7.07
N THR A 12 -11.44 15.79 -6.98
CA THR A 12 -10.41 15.30 -7.92
C THR A 12 -10.20 13.78 -7.79
N PHE A 13 -10.35 13.23 -6.59
CA PHE A 13 -10.30 11.80 -6.32
C PHE A 13 -11.12 11.44 -5.09
N ASP A 14 -11.55 10.18 -5.00
CA ASP A 14 -12.33 9.67 -3.86
C ASP A 14 -11.45 9.05 -2.76
N ALA A 15 -10.39 8.34 -3.18
CA ALA A 15 -9.46 7.66 -2.30
C ALA A 15 -8.03 7.59 -2.87
N LEU A 16 -7.03 7.56 -2.00
CA LEU A 16 -5.64 7.26 -2.29
C LEU A 16 -5.26 5.93 -1.65
N ILE A 17 -4.93 4.93 -2.48
CA ILE A 17 -4.55 3.60 -2.01
C ILE A 17 -3.02 3.48 -2.09
N GLY A 18 -2.38 3.35 -0.93
CA GLY A 18 -0.93 3.14 -0.79
C GLY A 18 -0.62 1.74 -0.26
N THR A 19 0.62 1.28 -0.44
CA THR A 19 1.10 0.05 0.20
C THR A 19 1.88 0.34 1.47
N ASP A 20 1.94 -0.62 2.39
CA ASP A 20 2.79 -0.56 3.58
C ASP A 20 4.29 -0.80 3.30
N ALA A 21 4.72 -0.75 2.03
CA ALA A 21 6.14 -0.82 1.67
C ALA A 21 6.93 0.37 2.25
N VAL A 22 6.25 1.51 2.43
CA VAL A 22 6.70 2.66 3.23
C VAL A 22 5.55 3.04 4.16
N THR A 23 5.63 2.59 5.41
CA THR A 23 4.58 2.82 6.42
C THR A 23 4.37 4.31 6.68
N ARG A 24 3.10 4.74 6.63
CA ARG A 24 2.63 6.02 7.19
C ARG A 24 2.09 5.88 8.62
N GLY A 25 1.63 4.68 8.96
CA GLY A 25 1.15 4.33 10.29
C GLY A 25 -0.34 4.57 10.50
N PRO A 26 -0.93 4.00 11.56
CA PRO A 26 -2.37 4.02 11.79
C PRO A 26 -2.92 5.43 12.08
N GLU A 27 -2.13 6.31 12.69
CA GLU A 27 -2.51 7.70 12.97
C GLU A 27 -2.78 8.48 11.68
N PHE A 28 -1.91 8.33 10.68
CA PHE A 28 -2.08 8.98 9.38
C PHE A 28 -3.38 8.56 8.69
N SER A 29 -3.71 7.27 8.70
CA SER A 29 -4.95 6.77 8.11
C SER A 29 -6.19 7.23 8.87
N ALA A 30 -6.07 7.49 10.17
CA ALA A 30 -7.17 8.03 10.98
C ALA A 30 -7.40 9.53 10.68
N ASP A 31 -6.33 10.30 10.54
CA ASP A 31 -6.40 11.73 10.24
C ASP A 31 -6.82 12.01 8.78
N HIS A 32 -6.56 11.06 7.88
CA HIS A 32 -6.85 11.19 6.46
C HIS A 32 -7.73 10.03 5.98
N ALA A 33 -9.05 10.13 6.20
CA ALA A 33 -10.02 9.07 5.85
C ALA A 33 -10.04 8.70 4.35
N TRP A 34 -9.53 9.57 3.48
CA TRP A 34 -9.35 9.30 2.05
C TRP A 34 -8.13 8.42 1.75
N TYR A 35 -7.24 8.19 2.71
CA TYR A 35 -6.07 7.34 2.55
C TYR A 35 -6.34 5.92 3.06
N HIS A 36 -5.95 4.94 2.25
CA HIS A 36 -6.04 3.53 2.61
C HIS A 36 -4.69 2.85 2.38
N GLU A 37 -4.11 2.32 3.45
CA GLU A 37 -2.87 1.53 3.39
C GLU A 37 -3.22 0.04 3.26
N VAL A 38 -2.66 -0.61 2.24
CA VAL A 38 -2.81 -2.06 2.02
C VAL A 38 -1.49 -2.77 2.25
N SER A 39 -1.55 -3.88 2.99
CA SER A 39 -0.34 -4.62 3.33
C SER A 39 0.18 -5.46 2.15
N VAL A 40 1.42 -5.22 1.73
CA VAL A 40 2.17 -6.08 0.79
C VAL A 40 3.06 -7.10 1.50
N ALA A 41 3.06 -7.12 2.85
CA ALA A 41 3.82 -8.10 3.63
C ALA A 41 3.60 -9.57 3.21
N PRO A 42 2.36 -10.04 2.90
CA PRO A 42 2.15 -11.41 2.41
C PRO A 42 2.83 -11.70 1.07
N LEU A 43 2.94 -10.70 0.18
CA LEU A 43 3.63 -10.84 -1.09
C LEU A 43 5.14 -10.95 -0.86
N PHE A 44 5.72 -10.07 -0.04
CA PHE A 44 7.14 -10.12 0.31
C PHE A 44 7.51 -11.41 1.03
N ALA A 45 6.67 -11.90 1.95
CA ALA A 45 6.88 -13.19 2.61
C ALA A 45 6.96 -14.35 1.60
N LYS A 46 6.10 -14.37 0.58
CA LYS A 46 6.13 -15.37 -0.50
C LYS A 46 7.39 -15.25 -1.37
N VAL A 47 7.82 -14.02 -1.67
CA VAL A 47 9.07 -13.78 -2.42
C VAL A 47 10.25 -14.34 -1.64
N ILE A 48 10.40 -13.99 -0.36
CA ILE A 48 11.49 -14.48 0.51
C ILE A 48 11.47 -16.00 0.60
N PHE A 49 10.28 -16.60 0.78
CA PHE A 49 10.10 -18.04 0.84
C PHE A 49 10.54 -18.74 -0.46
N ASN A 50 10.13 -18.21 -1.62
CA ASN A 50 10.49 -18.80 -2.91
C ASN A 50 11.99 -18.70 -3.18
N ILE A 51 12.62 -17.55 -2.87
CA ILE A 51 14.07 -17.38 -2.98
C ILE A 51 14.79 -18.42 -2.12
N ASN A 52 14.41 -18.58 -0.85
CA ASN A 52 15.01 -19.57 0.06
C ASN A 52 14.84 -21.01 -0.43
N ARG A 53 13.73 -21.32 -1.13
CA ARG A 53 13.44 -22.66 -1.67
C ARG A 53 13.93 -22.85 -3.11
N LYS A 54 14.66 -21.90 -3.70
CA LYS A 54 15.08 -21.91 -5.11
C LYS A 54 13.90 -22.11 -6.08
N ARG A 55 12.73 -21.57 -5.72
CA ARG A 55 11.52 -21.59 -6.53
C ARG A 55 11.41 -20.30 -7.33
N SER A 56 10.75 -20.35 -8.48
CA SER A 56 10.53 -19.16 -9.30
C SER A 56 9.70 -18.11 -8.56
N VAL A 57 10.14 -16.85 -8.60
CA VAL A 57 9.40 -15.69 -8.12
C VAL A 57 8.43 -15.16 -9.18
N SER A 58 8.72 -15.36 -10.48
CA SER A 58 7.85 -14.87 -11.57
C SER A 58 6.44 -15.47 -11.53
N ALA A 59 6.30 -16.67 -10.95
CA ALA A 59 5.00 -17.31 -10.73
C ALA A 59 4.07 -16.54 -9.77
N LEU A 60 4.58 -15.54 -9.04
CA LEU A 60 3.80 -14.68 -8.14
C LEU A 60 3.16 -13.47 -8.85
N LEU A 61 3.55 -13.15 -10.09
CA LEU A 61 3.11 -11.97 -10.84
C LEU A 61 2.02 -12.31 -11.89
N LYS A 62 1.01 -13.09 -11.50
CA LYS A 62 -0.05 -13.54 -12.41
C LYS A 62 -1.00 -12.41 -12.81
#